data_AF-A0A1G5YAC2-F1
#
_entry.id   AF-A0A1G5YAC2-F1
#
_cell.length_a   1.000
_cell.length_b   1.000
_cell.length_c   1.000
_cell.angle_alpha   90.00
_cell.angle_beta   90.00
_cell.angle_gamma   90.00
#
_symmetry.space_group_name_H-M   'P 1'
#
loop_
_entity.id
_entity.type
_entity.pdbx_description
1 polymer ?
#
loop_
_entity_poly.entity_id
_entity_poly.type
_entity_poly.pdbx_seq_one_letter_code
_entity_poly.pdbx_strand_id
1 'polypeptide(L)'
;MIEKKKTEAKDTKRTWLPYAIGSAVFAALTSILGKIGITDVESNLGTAIRTGVVLVMAWLIVFVKGKGAELKNTDSKELVFIALSGIATGASWLCYYYSIQNGVVSVVVPIDKLSIIVSVAFSYFVFKEKLSRKALAGLIMIVVGTLAMAIWA
;
A
#
# COMPACT_ATOMS: atom_id res chain seq x y z
N MET A 1 35.22 -2.50 22.96
CA MET A 1 34.24 -3.56 23.29
C MET A 1 33.03 -3.36 22.42
N ILE A 2 32.91 -4.15 21.34
CA ILE A 2 31.82 -4.04 20.37
C ILE A 2 30.71 -4.94 20.87
N GLU A 3 29.66 -4.34 21.42
CA GLU A 3 28.45 -5.02 21.83
C GLU A 3 27.77 -5.59 20.58
N LYS A 4 28.02 -6.88 20.33
CA LYS A 4 27.22 -7.67 19.39
C LYS A 4 25.81 -7.70 19.95
N LYS A 5 24.96 -6.79 19.46
CA LYS A 5 23.50 -6.91 19.55
C LYS A 5 23.13 -8.24 18.89
N LYS A 6 23.04 -9.29 19.71
CA LYS A 6 22.43 -10.55 19.34
C LYS A 6 21.04 -10.18 18.84
N THR A 7 20.84 -10.30 17.54
CA THR A 7 19.53 -10.39 16.92
C THR A 7 18.91 -11.67 17.47
N GLU A 8 18.35 -11.59 18.67
CA GLU A 8 17.41 -12.57 19.17
C GLU A 8 16.22 -12.50 18.23
N ALA A 9 16.15 -13.49 17.34
CA ALA A 9 15.00 -13.81 16.53
C ALA A 9 13.84 -14.16 17.47
N LYS A 10 13.19 -13.13 18.00
CA LYS A 10 12.10 -13.22 18.95
C LYS A 10 10.83 -13.47 18.14
N ASP A 11 10.51 -14.76 17.97
CA ASP A 11 9.17 -15.31 17.79
C ASP A 11 8.11 -14.30 17.30
N THR A 12 8.24 -13.85 16.04
CA THR A 12 7.21 -13.04 15.41
C THR A 12 6.04 -13.99 15.17
N LYS A 13 5.15 -14.11 16.17
CA LYS A 13 3.91 -14.89 16.08
C LYS A 13 3.33 -14.65 14.69
N ARG A 14 2.91 -15.73 14.01
CA ARG A 14 2.25 -15.72 12.69
C ARG A 14 0.99 -14.82 12.63
N THR A 15 0.68 -14.07 13.69
CA THR A 15 -0.31 -13.01 13.80
C THR A 15 -0.31 -12.04 12.63
N TRP A 16 0.82 -11.75 11.97
CA TRP A 16 0.86 -10.87 10.79
C TRP A 16 0.22 -11.51 9.53
N LEU A 17 0.27 -12.83 9.40
CA LEU A 17 -0.22 -13.57 8.23
C LEU A 17 -1.75 -13.45 8.05
N PRO A 18 -2.61 -13.64 9.08
CA PRO A 18 -4.04 -13.42 8.91
C PRO A 18 -4.38 -11.95 8.61
N TYR A 19 -3.65 -10.97 9.15
CA TYR A 19 -3.84 -9.56 8.77
C TYR A 19 -3.43 -9.30 7.31
N ALA A 20 -2.38 -9.94 6.81
CA ALA A 20 -1.96 -9.84 5.41
C ALA A 20 -2.99 -10.47 4.45
N ILE A 21 -3.52 -11.65 4.81
CA ILE A 21 -4.60 -12.30 4.04
C ILE A 21 -5.86 -11.43 4.05
N GLY A 22 -6.25 -10.90 5.22
CA GLY A 22 -7.35 -9.95 5.33
C GLY A 22 -7.15 -8.73 4.43
N SER A 23 -5.95 -8.13 4.44
CA SER A 23 -5.59 -7.00 3.57
C SER A 23 -5.75 -7.34 2.08
N ALA A 24 -5.34 -8.54 1.65
CA ALA A 24 -5.53 -8.97 0.26
C ALA A 24 -7.01 -9.05 -0.13
N VAL A 25 -7.87 -9.58 0.76
CA VAL A 25 -9.32 -9.64 0.55
C VAL A 25 -9.92 -8.23 0.47
N PHE A 26 -9.59 -7.34 1.40
CA PHE A 26 -10.07 -5.96 1.39
C PHE A 26 -9.56 -5.19 0.16
N ALA A 27 -8.34 -5.46 -0.30
CA ALA A 27 -7.80 -4.86 -1.53
C ALA A 27 -8.57 -5.32 -2.77
N ALA A 28 -8.92 -6.60 -2.86
CA ALA A 28 -9.75 -7.13 -3.94
C ALA A 28 -11.15 -6.50 -3.94
N LEU A 29 -11.81 -6.47 -2.76
CA LEU A 29 -13.11 -5.82 -2.59
C LEU A 29 -13.06 -4.34 -2.97
N THR A 30 -12.03 -3.62 -2.53
CA THR A 30 -11.80 -2.20 -2.87
C THR A 30 -11.70 -2.00 -4.37
N SER A 31 -11.01 -2.89 -5.08
CA SER A 31 -10.81 -2.78 -6.53
C SER A 31 -12.13 -2.99 -7.27
N ILE A 32 -12.92 -3.99 -6.86
CA ILE A 32 -14.21 -4.34 -7.48
C ILE A 32 -15.27 -3.27 -7.17
N LEU A 33 -15.47 -2.93 -5.89
CA LEU A 33 -16.41 -1.88 -5.46
C LEU A 33 -16.01 -0.52 -6.04
N GLY A 34 -14.70 -0.24 -6.10
CA GLY A 34 -14.16 0.95 -6.72
C GLY A 34 -14.54 1.04 -8.19
N LYS A 35 -14.37 -0.04 -8.97
CA LYS A 35 -14.79 -0.06 -10.38
C LYS A 35 -16.29 0.21 -10.51
N ILE A 36 -17.12 -0.50 -9.75
CA ILE A 36 -18.58 -0.34 -9.80
C ILE A 36 -18.97 1.10 -9.45
N GLY A 37 -18.39 1.67 -8.40
CA GLY A 37 -18.71 3.03 -7.93
C GLY A 37 -18.29 4.16 -8.87
N ILE A 38 -17.23 3.98 -9.68
CA ILE A 38 -16.75 4.99 -10.64
C ILE A 38 -17.18 4.72 -12.08
N THR A 39 -17.95 3.66 -12.35
CA THR A 39 -18.40 3.37 -13.72
C THR A 39 -19.40 4.44 -14.20
N ASP A 40 -20.33 4.84 -13.33
CA ASP A 40 -21.36 5.85 -13.61
C ASP A 40 -21.05 7.25 -13.04
N VAL A 41 -19.92 7.40 -12.34
CA VAL A 41 -19.51 8.63 -11.65
C VAL A 41 -18.11 9.01 -12.11
N GLU A 42 -17.86 10.31 -12.27
CA GLU A 42 -16.52 10.83 -12.57
C GLU A 42 -15.49 10.32 -11.54
N SER A 43 -14.33 9.83 -12.01
CA SER A 43 -13.36 9.09 -11.18
C SER A 43 -12.77 9.94 -10.05
N ASN A 44 -12.54 11.24 -10.27
CA ASN A 44 -12.04 12.12 -9.21
C ASN A 44 -13.11 12.33 -8.13
N LEU A 45 -14.38 12.48 -8.49
CA LEU A 45 -15.50 12.55 -7.54
C LEU A 45 -15.64 11.26 -6.73
N GLY A 46 -15.58 10.09 -7.38
CA GLY A 46 -15.61 8.79 -6.69
C GLY A 46 -14.42 8.62 -5.73
N THR A 47 -13.23 9.06 -6.15
CA THR A 47 -12.02 9.06 -5.30
C THR A 47 -12.18 10.00 -4.10
N ALA A 48 -12.75 11.20 -4.29
CA ALA A 48 -13.00 12.16 -3.22
C ALA A 48 -14.00 11.66 -2.17
N ILE A 49 -15.08 11.00 -2.61
CA ILE A 49 -16.04 10.37 -1.69
C ILE A 49 -15.35 9.27 -0.89
N ARG A 50 -14.57 8.40 -1.57
CA ARG A 50 -13.82 7.32 -0.92
C ARG A 50 -12.83 7.85 0.11
N THR A 51 -12.05 8.88 -0.22
CA THR A 51 -11.07 9.47 0.70
C THR A 51 -11.76 10.11 1.90
N GLY A 52 -12.92 10.74 1.71
CA GLY A 52 -13.75 11.26 2.80
C GLY A 52 -14.20 10.17 3.78
N VAL A 53 -14.69 9.04 3.28
CA VAL A 53 -15.10 7.89 4.12
C VAL A 53 -13.91 7.35 4.91
N VAL A 54 -12.76 7.17 4.25
CA VAL A 54 -11.53 6.69 4.90
C VAL A 54 -11.04 7.68 5.96
N LEU A 55 -11.12 8.99 5.68
CA LEU A 55 -10.74 10.05 6.63
C LEU A 55 -11.59 9.99 7.90
N VAL A 56 -12.91 9.88 7.76
CA VAL A 56 -13.83 9.75 8.90
C VAL A 56 -13.50 8.51 9.72
N MET A 57 -13.31 7.36 9.06
CA MET A 57 -12.91 6.12 9.75
C MET A 57 -11.57 6.26 10.48
N ALA A 58 -10.58 6.88 9.85
CA ALA A 58 -9.26 7.07 10.44
C ALA A 58 -9.33 7.93 11.72
N TRP A 59 -10.05 9.05 11.66
CA TRP A 59 -10.25 9.92 12.84
C TRP A 59 -11.05 9.23 13.93
N LEU A 60 -12.11 8.49 13.58
CA LEU A 60 -12.89 7.72 14.56
C LEU A 60 -12.00 6.75 15.34
N ILE A 61 -11.09 6.04 14.66
CA ILE A 61 -10.13 5.15 15.33
C ILE A 61 -9.18 5.93 16.25
N VAL A 62 -8.70 7.10 15.84
CA VAL A 62 -7.85 7.97 16.67
C VAL A 62 -8.57 8.41 17.95
N PHE A 63 -9.83 8.81 17.82
CA PHE A 63 -10.68 9.20 18.96
C PHE A 63 -10.95 8.02 19.89
N VAL A 64 -11.36 6.86 19.36
CA VAL A 64 -11.62 5.65 20.16
C VAL A 64 -10.36 5.16 20.88
N LYS A 65 -9.18 5.26 20.24
CA LYS A 65 -7.90 4.90 20.87
C LYS A 65 -7.33 5.97 21.81
N GLY A 66 -7.97 7.14 21.93
CA GLY A 66 -7.50 8.23 22.78
C GLY A 66 -6.14 8.82 22.38
N LYS A 67 -5.68 8.59 21.14
CA LYS A 67 -4.35 8.98 20.65
C LYS A 67 -4.25 10.42 20.16
N GLY A 68 -5.31 11.21 20.31
CA GLY A 68 -5.33 12.62 19.88
C GLY A 68 -4.24 13.49 20.53
N ALA A 69 -3.77 13.13 21.72
CA ALA A 69 -2.68 13.83 22.40
C ALA A 69 -1.27 13.50 21.86
N GLU A 70 -1.08 12.33 21.22
CA GLU A 70 0.19 11.96 20.59
C GLU A 70 0.53 12.89 19.40
N LEU A 71 -0.49 13.47 18.75
CA LEU A 71 -0.34 14.41 17.64
C LEU A 71 0.46 15.67 18.03
N LYS A 72 0.37 16.10 19.30
CA LYS A 72 1.12 17.25 19.83
C LYS A 72 2.59 16.91 20.15
N ASN A 73 2.91 15.64 20.27
CA ASN A 73 4.25 15.16 20.63
C ASN A 73 5.04 14.64 19.42
N THR A 74 4.41 14.59 18.24
CA THR A 74 5.03 14.19 16.98
C THR A 74 5.91 15.31 16.45
N ASP A 75 7.15 14.99 16.06
CA ASP A 75 8.08 15.98 15.52
C ASP A 75 7.60 16.54 14.18
N SER A 76 7.84 17.83 13.94
CA SER A 76 7.40 18.52 12.72
C SER A 76 7.97 17.88 11.45
N LYS A 77 9.16 17.25 11.52
CA LYS A 77 9.73 16.52 10.38
C LYS A 77 8.95 15.26 10.05
N GLU A 78 8.53 14.51 11.06
CA GLU A 78 7.71 13.30 10.85
C GLU A 78 6.36 13.67 10.21
N LEU A 79 5.74 14.76 10.66
CA LEU A 79 4.52 15.28 10.04
C LEU A 79 4.70 15.65 8.57
N VAL A 80 5.83 16.27 8.19
CA VAL A 80 6.14 16.58 6.79
C VAL A 80 6.30 15.30 5.97
N PHE A 81 7.00 14.29 6.46
CA PHE A 81 7.12 13.00 5.77
C PHE A 81 5.78 12.28 5.62
N ILE A 82 4.92 12.33 6.66
CA ILE A 82 3.56 11.78 6.59
C ILE A 82 2.72 12.55 5.56
N ALA A 83 2.80 13.88 5.54
CA ALA A 83 2.08 14.70 4.57
C ALA A 83 2.53 14.41 3.13
N LEU A 84 3.84 14.33 2.89
CA LEU A 84 4.38 13.93 1.58
C LEU A 84 3.94 12.53 1.16
N SER A 85 3.93 11.57 2.09
CA SER A 85 3.39 10.23 1.85
C SER A 85 1.90 10.27 1.51
N GLY A 86 1.13 11.13 2.18
CA GLY A 86 -0.30 11.34 1.92
C GLY A 86 -0.55 11.88 0.51
N ILE A 87 0.24 12.88 0.07
CA ILE A 87 0.18 13.42 -1.30
C ILE A 87 0.52 12.34 -2.32
N ALA A 88 1.59 11.58 -2.09
CA ALA A 88 1.98 10.47 -2.97
C ALA A 88 0.89 9.39 -3.07
N THR A 89 0.23 9.07 -1.94
CA THR A 89 -0.89 8.12 -1.90
C THR A 89 -2.10 8.64 -2.69
N GLY A 90 -2.44 9.91 -2.51
CA GLY A 90 -3.53 10.54 -3.25
C GLY A 90 -3.27 10.53 -4.76
N ALA A 91 -2.08 10.97 -5.19
CA ALA A 91 -1.68 10.96 -6.60
C ALA A 91 -1.73 9.54 -7.20
N SER A 92 -1.25 8.53 -6.45
CA SER A 92 -1.34 7.12 -6.86
C SER A 92 -2.79 6.67 -7.05
N TRP A 93 -3.70 7.03 -6.15
CA TRP A 93 -5.12 6.67 -6.28
C TRP A 93 -5.80 7.35 -7.46
N LEU A 94 -5.51 8.63 -7.75
CA LEU A 94 -6.06 9.30 -8.94
C LEU A 94 -5.67 8.54 -10.21
N CYS A 95 -4.39 8.20 -10.37
CA CYS A 95 -3.91 7.42 -11.52
C CYS A 95 -4.52 6.01 -11.57
N TYR A 96 -4.57 5.32 -10.43
CA TYR A 96 -5.14 3.98 -10.31
C TYR A 96 -6.61 3.96 -10.70
N TYR A 97 -7.41 4.88 -10.16
CA TYR A 97 -8.84 4.91 -10.41
C TYR A 97 -9.20 5.30 -11.83
N TYR A 98 -8.47 6.27 -12.39
CA TYR A 98 -8.57 6.57 -13.80
C TYR A 98 -8.25 5.35 -14.68
N SER A 99 -7.23 4.56 -14.30
CA SER A 99 -6.85 3.34 -15.02
C SER A 99 -7.90 2.23 -14.92
N ILE A 100 -8.48 1.96 -13.74
CA ILE A 100 -9.51 0.92 -13.61
C ILE A 100 -10.86 1.33 -14.25
N GLN A 101 -11.14 2.64 -14.35
CA GLN A 101 -12.34 3.14 -15.03
C GLN A 101 -12.25 2.87 -16.54
N ASN A 102 -11.09 3.10 -17.14
CA ASN A 102 -10.87 2.95 -18.59
C ASN A 102 -10.32 1.56 -18.99
N GLY A 103 -10.00 0.69 -18.03
CA GLY A 103 -9.30 -0.57 -18.26
C GLY A 103 -9.96 -1.79 -17.61
N VAL A 104 -9.31 -2.94 -17.80
CA VAL A 104 -9.71 -4.21 -17.18
C VAL A 104 -9.07 -4.32 -15.79
N VAL A 105 -9.91 -4.41 -14.74
CA VAL A 105 -9.43 -4.49 -13.35
C VAL A 105 -8.46 -5.65 -13.12
N SER A 106 -8.69 -6.80 -13.78
CA SER A 106 -7.81 -7.97 -13.67
C SER A 106 -6.39 -7.74 -14.23
N VAL A 107 -6.18 -6.68 -15.02
CA VAL A 107 -4.87 -6.28 -15.57
C VAL A 107 -4.27 -5.14 -14.76
N VAL A 108 -5.09 -4.12 -14.47
CA VAL A 108 -4.65 -2.92 -13.74
C VAL A 108 -4.24 -3.25 -12.31
N VAL A 109 -4.95 -4.17 -11.63
CA VAL A 109 -4.62 -4.55 -10.24
C VAL A 109 -3.24 -5.21 -10.14
N PRO A 110 -2.89 -6.24 -10.95
CA PRO A 110 -1.53 -6.77 -10.98
C PRO A 110 -0.47 -5.72 -11.32
N ILE A 111 -0.71 -4.83 -12.30
CA ILE A 111 0.23 -3.76 -12.66
C ILE A 111 0.48 -2.83 -11.47
N ASP A 112 -0.56 -2.43 -10.73
CA ASP A 112 -0.41 -1.65 -9.49
C ASP A 112 0.47 -2.35 -8.45
N LYS A 113 0.38 -3.69 -8.34
CA LYS A 113 1.25 -4.48 -7.45
C LYS A 113 2.71 -4.53 -7.88
N LEU A 114 3.06 -4.17 -9.12
CA LEU A 114 4.46 -4.00 -9.52
C LEU A 114 5.14 -2.82 -8.82
N SER A 115 4.40 -1.97 -8.10
CA SER A 115 4.96 -0.98 -7.17
C SER A 115 5.92 -1.61 -6.16
N ILE A 116 5.78 -2.91 -5.86
CA ILE A 116 6.73 -3.68 -5.04
C ILE A 116 8.17 -3.58 -5.57
N ILE A 117 8.38 -3.54 -6.91
CA ILE A 117 9.72 -3.37 -7.50
C ILE A 117 10.32 -2.04 -7.06
N VAL A 118 9.54 -0.96 -7.17
CA VAL A 118 9.97 0.38 -6.80
C VAL A 118 10.19 0.46 -5.29
N SER A 119 9.31 -0.13 -4.48
CA SER A 119 9.47 -0.19 -3.03
C SER A 119 10.72 -0.96 -2.61
N VAL A 120 11.02 -2.09 -3.25
CA VAL A 120 12.24 -2.88 -2.98
C VAL A 120 13.49 -2.12 -3.40
N ALA A 121 13.47 -1.47 -4.57
CA ALA A 121 14.59 -0.65 -5.04
C ALA A 121 14.86 0.53 -4.09
N PHE A 122 13.79 1.21 -3.64
CA PHE A 122 13.90 2.31 -2.69
C PHE A 122 14.36 1.81 -1.31
N SER A 123 13.87 0.67 -0.84
CA SER A 123 14.33 0.08 0.42
C SER A 123 15.79 -0.32 0.38
N TYR A 124 16.26 -0.85 -0.75
CA TYR A 124 17.67 -1.13 -0.95
C TYR A 124 18.54 0.14 -0.89
N PHE A 125 18.09 1.25 -1.49
CA PHE A 125 18.88 2.49 -1.52
C PHE A 125 18.83 3.25 -0.18
N VAL A 126 17.65 3.37 0.42
CA VAL A 126 17.41 4.17 1.63
C VAL A 126 17.71 3.38 2.90
N PHE A 127 17.15 2.18 3.04
CA PHE A 127 17.28 1.36 4.24
C PHE A 127 18.44 0.37 4.18
N LYS A 128 19.11 0.23 3.02
CA LYS A 128 20.19 -0.77 2.78
C LYS A 128 19.77 -2.21 3.06
N GLU A 129 18.46 -2.49 2.96
CA GLU A 129 17.92 -3.83 3.15
C GLU A 129 18.35 -4.73 1.98
N LYS A 130 19.06 -5.81 2.29
CA LYS A 130 19.49 -6.79 1.29
C LYS A 130 18.40 -7.83 1.08
N LEU A 131 17.79 -7.83 -0.10
CA LEU A 131 16.87 -8.88 -0.51
C LEU A 131 17.62 -10.22 -0.65
N SER A 132 17.10 -11.28 -0.04
CA SER A 132 17.65 -12.63 -0.22
C SER A 132 17.54 -13.07 -1.68
N ARG A 133 18.51 -13.83 -2.19
CA ARG A 133 18.47 -14.38 -3.57
C ARG A 133 17.18 -15.16 -3.85
N LYS A 134 16.61 -15.83 -2.85
CA LYS A 134 15.33 -16.55 -2.97
C LYS A 134 14.13 -15.58 -3.13
N ALA A 135 14.13 -14.50 -2.36
CA ALA A 135 13.08 -13.47 -2.45
C ALA A 135 13.18 -12.70 -3.78
N LEU A 136 14.39 -12.48 -4.29
CA LEU A 136 14.62 -11.88 -5.59
C LEU A 136 14.07 -12.76 -6.74
N ALA A 137 14.31 -14.07 -6.67
CA ALA A 137 13.73 -15.01 -7.65
C ALA A 137 12.19 -15.01 -7.61
N GLY A 138 11.61 -14.97 -6.40
CA GLY A 138 10.16 -14.82 -6.24
C GLY A 138 9.61 -13.51 -6.80
N LEU A 139 10.32 -12.39 -6.58
CA LEU A 139 9.97 -11.10 -7.17
C LEU A 139 9.98 -11.17 -8.70
N ILE A 140 11.03 -11.71 -9.30
CA ILE A 140 11.11 -11.87 -10.77
C ILE A 140 9.93 -12.68 -11.30
N MET A 141 9.54 -13.76 -10.61
CA MET A 141 8.40 -14.59 -10.99
C MET A 141 7.07 -13.81 -10.94
N ILE A 142 6.86 -12.95 -9.94
CA ILE A 142 5.70 -12.06 -9.85
C ILE A 142 5.70 -11.06 -11.01
N VAL A 143 6.86 -10.47 -11.33
CA VAL A 143 6.99 -9.50 -12.43
C VAL A 143 6.66 -10.16 -13.77
N VAL A 144 7.26 -11.31 -14.06
CA VAL A 144 7.02 -12.05 -15.30
C VAL A 144 5.55 -12.47 -15.41
N GLY A 145 4.95 -13.00 -14.35
CA GLY A 145 3.54 -13.38 -14.34
C GLY A 145 2.60 -12.19 -14.55
N THR A 146 2.92 -11.04 -13.98
CA THR A 146 2.13 -9.82 -14.15
C THR A 146 2.25 -9.25 -15.57
N LEU A 147 3.46 -9.21 -16.14
CA LEU A 147 3.68 -8.76 -17.52
C LEU A 147 3.00 -9.67 -18.53
N ALA A 148 3.04 -10.98 -18.30
CA ALA A 148 2.28 -11.96 -19.08
C ALA A 148 0.80 -11.61 -19.08
N MET A 149 0.19 -11.43 -17.89
CA MET A 149 -1.23 -11.03 -17.80
C MET A 149 -1.53 -9.70 -18.48
N ALA A 150 -0.61 -8.74 -18.44
CA ALA A 150 -0.79 -7.44 -19.08
C ALA A 150 -0.69 -7.48 -20.61
N ILE A 151 0.10 -8.41 -21.18
CA ILE A 151 0.26 -8.56 -22.63
C ILE A 151 -0.86 -9.43 -23.23
N TRP A 152 -1.36 -10.42 -22.48
CA TRP A 152 -2.38 -11.37 -22.93
C TRP A 152 -3.84 -10.92 -22.72
N ALA A 153 -4.06 -9.74 -22.13
CA ALA A 153 -5.39 -9.19 -21.88
C ALA A 153 -5.78 -8.11 -22.88
#